data_AF-A0A7Y3UDS7-F1
#
_entry.id   AF-A0A7Y3UDS7-F1
#
_cell.length_a   1.000
_cell.length_b   1.000
_cell.length_c   1.000
_cell.angle_alpha   90.00
_cell.angle_beta   90.00
_cell.angle_gamma   90.00
#
_symmetry.space_group_name_H-M   'P 1'
#
loop_
_entity.id
_entity.type
_entity.pdbx_description
1 polymer ?
#
loop_
_entity_poly.entity_id
_entity_poly.type
_entity_poly.pdbx_seq_one_letter_code
_entity_poly.pdbx_strand_id
1 'polypeptide(L)' 'MLDCAYPDVAAPGSLTLKDLSNAIDLIPGVVGHGLFVEQADVVIIENAQRTELTIRTRS' A
#
# COMPACT_ATOMS: atom_id res chain seq x y z
N MET A 1 -10.59 11.81 -8.79
CA MET A 1 -9.62 10.80 -8.36
C MET A 1 -8.95 10.28 -9.62
N LEU A 2 -7.62 10.27 -9.66
CA LEU A 2 -6.85 9.78 -10.80
C LEU A 2 -6.29 8.41 -10.42
N ASP A 3 -6.51 7.41 -11.27
CA ASP A 3 -5.94 6.08 -11.07
C ASP A 3 -4.60 5.98 -11.82
N CYS A 4 -3.54 5.65 -11.10
CA CYS A 4 -2.20 5.48 -11.65
C CYS A 4 -1.76 4.03 -11.47
N ALA A 5 -1.51 3.34 -12.59
CA ALA A 5 -0.96 2.00 -12.56
C ALA A 5 0.57 2.07 -12.44
N TYR A 6 1.10 1.61 -11.33
CA TYR A 6 2.53 1.29 -11.20
C TYR A 6 2.68 -0.19 -11.51
N PRO A 7 3.46 -0.58 -12.53
CA PRO A 7 3.75 -1.99 -12.75
C PRO A 7 4.36 -2.58 -11.47
N ASP A 8 4.13 -3.87 -11.22
CA ASP A 8 4.69 -4.56 -10.04
C ASP A 8 6.12 -4.11 -9.84
N VAL A 9 6.36 -3.45 -8.71
CA VAL A 9 7.67 -2.94 -8.34
C VAL A 9 8.51 -4.16 -7.93
N ALA A 10 8.86 -4.99 -8.91
CA ALA A 10 10.01 -5.87 -8.82
C ALA A 10 11.25 -4.98 -8.94
N ALA A 11 11.42 -4.02 -8.03
CA ALA A 11 12.60 -3.17 -8.04
C ALA A 11 13.80 -4.03 -7.66
N PRO A 12 14.78 -4.23 -8.56
CA PRO A 12 16.07 -4.75 -8.15
C PRO A 12 16.74 -3.66 -7.31
N GLY A 13 16.54 -3.74 -5.99
CA GLY A 13 17.17 -2.87 -4.99
C GLY A 13 16.63 -1.44 -4.94
N SER A 14 16.40 -0.96 -3.71
CA SER A 14 16.36 0.45 -3.26
C SER A 14 15.08 1.28 -3.29
N LEU A 15 14.00 0.91 -4.00
CA LEU A 15 12.74 1.69 -3.96
C LEU A 15 11.62 0.93 -3.25
N THR A 16 11.20 1.44 -2.09
CA THR A 16 10.10 0.89 -1.30
C THR A 16 8.77 1.60 -1.57
N LEU A 17 7.64 1.01 -1.16
CA LEU A 17 6.33 1.67 -1.21
C LEU A 17 6.29 2.96 -0.35
N LYS A 18 7.11 3.02 0.71
CA LYS A 18 7.26 4.21 1.55
C LYS A 18 7.93 5.35 0.80
N ASP A 19 8.97 5.04 0.04
CA ASP A 19 9.66 6.02 -0.80
C ASP A 19 8.73 6.59 -1.87
N LEU A 20 7.91 5.73 -2.48
CA LEU A 20 6.88 6.14 -3.45
C LEU A 20 5.81 7.02 -2.81
N SER A 21 5.28 6.65 -1.64
CA SER A 21 4.31 7.44 -0.88
C SER A 21 4.85 8.84 -0.59
N ASN A 22 6.06 8.93 -0.04
CA ASN A 22 6.72 10.21 0.25
C ASN A 22 6.92 11.05 -1.01
N ALA A 23 7.25 10.44 -2.15
CA ALA A 23 7.46 11.16 -3.40
C ALA A 23 6.15 11.76 -3.96
N ILE A 24 5.02 11.05 -3.84
CA ILE A 24 3.72 11.51 -4.34
C ILE A 24 3.23 12.73 -3.54
N ASP A 25 3.43 12.75 -2.22
CA ASP A 25 3.04 13.86 -1.35
C ASP A 25 3.76 15.18 -1.67
N LEU A 26 4.92 15.11 -2.33
CA LEU A 26 5.70 16.28 -2.73
C LEU A 26 5.25 16.89 -4.07
N ILE A 27 4.33 16.25 -4.79
CA ILE A 27 3.88 16.72 -6.11
C ILE A 27 2.87 17.87 -5.94
N PRO A 28 3.14 19.08 -6.48
CA PRO A 28 2.19 20.19 -6.40
C PRO A 28 0.84 19.84 -7.01
N GLY A 29 -0.23 20.09 -6.27
CA GLY A 29 -1.61 19.78 -6.68
C GLY A 29 -2.10 18.40 -6.25
N VAL A 30 -1.23 17.54 -5.68
CA VAL A 30 -1.67 16.34 -4.98
C VAL A 30 -2.22 16.74 -3.61
N VAL A 31 -3.46 16.32 -3.35
CA VAL A 31 -4.14 16.53 -2.06
C VAL A 31 -3.98 15.30 -1.15
N GLY A 32 -3.70 14.14 -1.72
CA GLY A 32 -3.47 12.87 -1.03
C GLY A 32 -3.45 11.69 -2.00
N HIS A 33 -3.07 10.52 -1.51
CA HIS A 33 -2.93 9.29 -2.32
C HIS A 33 -3.48 8.04 -1.62
N GLY A 34 -3.71 6.98 -2.40
CA GLY A 34 -4.29 5.71 -1.91
C GLY A 34 -3.32 4.72 -1.27
N LEU A 35 -2.04 5.06 -1.08
CA LEU A 35 -1.07 4.17 -0.43
C LEU A 35 -1.17 4.26 1.10
N PHE A 36 -1.51 3.14 1.75
CA PHE A 36 -1.57 3.00 3.21
C PHE A 36 -0.36 2.19 3.71
N VAL A 37 0.80 2.84 3.82
CA VAL A 37 2.07 2.18 4.20
C VAL A 37 2.19 2.14 5.73
N GLU A 38 2.43 0.97 6.32
CA GLU A 38 2.61 0.76 7.77
C GLU A 38 1.40 1.16 8.66
N GLN A 39 0.23 1.42 8.06
CA GLN A 39 -0.96 1.87 8.80
C GLN A 39 -1.88 0.74 9.26
N ALA A 40 -1.87 -0.42 8.59
CA ALA A 40 -2.71 -1.54 8.96
C ALA A 40 -2.10 -2.32 10.13
N ASP A 41 -2.85 -2.47 11.23
CA ASP A 41 -2.50 -3.34 12.38
C ASP A 41 -2.98 -4.79 12.19
N VAL A 42 -4.11 -4.94 11.50
CA VAL A 42 -4.80 -6.20 11.27
C VAL A 42 -5.33 -6.22 9.85
N VAL A 43 -5.10 -7.32 9.15
CA VAL A 43 -5.69 -7.60 7.84
C VAL A 43 -6.65 -8.78 7.99
N ILE A 44 -7.91 -8.57 7.65
CA ILE A 44 -8.94 -9.61 7.64
C ILE A 44 -9.16 -10.02 6.18
N ILE A 45 -8.93 -11.29 5.87
CA ILE A 45 -9.13 -11.85 4.54
C ILE A 45 -10.28 -12.85 4.62
N GLU A 46 -11.38 -12.54 3.93
CA GLU A 46 -12.46 -13.48 3.69
C GLU A 46 -12.19 -14.22 2.37
N ASN A 47 -12.05 -15.53 2.42
CA ASN A 47 -11.97 -16.34 1.21
C ASN A 47 -13.37 -16.78 0.74
N ALA A 48 -13.47 -17.28 -0.49
CA ALA A 48 -14.74 -17.77 -1.05
C ALA A 48 -15.39 -18.90 -0.22
N GLN A 49 -14.60 -19.56 0.64
CA GLN A 49 -15.03 -20.59 1.58
C GLN A 49 -15.51 -20.02 2.92
N ARG A 50 -15.61 -18.69 3.06
CA ARG A 50 -15.96 -17.97 4.30
C ARG A 50 -15.06 -18.30 5.50
N THR A 51 -13.83 -18.72 5.22
CA THR A 51 -12.80 -18.85 6.26
C THR A 51 -12.17 -17.50 6.44
N GLU A 52 -12.27 -16.95 7.64
CA GLU A 52 -11.61 -15.71 8.03
C GLU A 52 -10.12 -16.02 8.32
N LEU A 53 -9.21 -15.38 7.57
CA LEU A 53 -7.79 -15.35 7.91
C LEU A 53 -7.46 -13.97 8.45
N THR A 54 -7.20 -13.90 9.76
CA THR A 54 -6.74 -12.68 10.42
C THR A 54 -5.21 -12.68 10.47
N ILE A 55 -4.57 -11.74 9.77
CA ILE A 55 -3.12 -11.50 9.85
C ILE A 55 -2.88 -10.29 10.74
N ARG A 56 -2.13 -10.46 11.83
CA ARG A 56 -1.61 -9.35 12.64
C ARG A 56 -0.26 -8.92 12.09
N THR A 57 -0.10 -7.64 11.82
CA THR A 57 1.07 -7.10 11.10
C THR A 57 2.12 -6.47 12.03
N ARG A 58 1.89 -6.44 13.34
CA ARG A 58 2.82 -5.91 14.36
C ARG A 58 3.35 -6.99 15.32
N SER A 59 4.68 -7.03 15.47
CA SER A 59 5.46 -7.46 16.65
C SER A 59 6.38 -6.31 17.06
#